data_AF-A0A3M1TXM2-F1
#
_entry.id   AF-A0A3M1TXM2-F1
#
_cell.length_a   1.000
_cell.length_b   1.000
_cell.length_c   1.000
_cell.angle_alpha   90.00
_cell.angle_beta   90.00
_cell.angle_gamma   90.00
#
_symmetry.space_group_name_H-M   'P 1'
#
loop_
_entity.id
_entity.type
_entity.pdbx_description
1 polymer ?
#
loop_
_entity_poly.entity_id
_entity_poly.type
_entity_poly.pdbx_seq_one_letter_code
_entity_poly.pdbx_strand_id
1 'polypeptide(L)'
;MKYLNPFHILGITPESLEQHPTQQLKQLRQQLLAEFELHDTATLELAGREIDKAGLLFLLTELEDEAHRPYHATIFEQESLRKFLEDGELACFDQPEALDFLQQDAALAAFVAPHFARQYNTQLYHAVKHQKAELVNRLTAFRLPFSHKWVAQCYQDAYRFLVYQLKDAHSMDRKVQVVSTYRDILLLLPPYFDTVRNMYKPYQEAAEFAELTEGVSDKQVQRIIWIGVGIAATLALLIWGLN
;
A
#
# COMPACT_ATOMS: atom_id res chain seq x y z
N MET A 1 -3.56 -13.86 -2.04
CA MET A 1 -4.54 -13.59 -3.10
C MET A 1 -5.10 -12.18 -2.94
N LYS A 2 -5.66 -11.58 -3.99
CA LYS A 2 -6.40 -10.29 -3.91
C LYS A 2 -7.66 -10.55 -3.07
N TYR A 3 -8.09 -9.60 -2.25
CA TYR A 3 -9.37 -9.74 -1.55
C TYR A 3 -10.50 -9.62 -2.56
N LEU A 4 -11.53 -10.44 -2.40
CA LEU A 4 -12.78 -10.39 -3.15
C LEU A 4 -13.90 -10.53 -2.14
N ASN A 5 -14.86 -9.61 -2.14
CA ASN A 5 -16.01 -9.70 -1.27
C ASN A 5 -17.02 -10.70 -1.87
N PRO A 6 -17.37 -11.79 -1.17
CA PRO A 6 -18.26 -12.80 -1.73
C PRO A 6 -19.66 -12.27 -2.06
N PHE A 7 -20.21 -11.34 -1.28
CA PHE A 7 -21.51 -10.73 -1.57
C PHE A 7 -21.49 -9.98 -2.90
N HIS A 8 -20.42 -9.20 -3.14
CA HIS A 8 -20.25 -8.46 -4.38
C HIS A 8 -20.06 -9.37 -5.59
N ILE A 9 -19.17 -10.35 -5.50
CA ILE A 9 -18.88 -11.25 -6.62
C ILE A 9 -20.08 -12.13 -6.95
N LEU A 10 -20.76 -12.69 -5.95
CA LEU A 10 -21.89 -13.58 -6.16
C LEU A 10 -23.20 -12.83 -6.48
N GLY A 11 -23.20 -11.50 -6.44
CA GLY A 11 -24.38 -10.69 -6.74
C GLY A 11 -25.52 -10.87 -5.73
N ILE A 12 -25.21 -11.16 -4.48
CA ILE A 12 -26.18 -11.35 -3.40
C ILE A 12 -26.02 -10.28 -2.33
N THR A 13 -27.10 -9.93 -1.64
CA THR A 13 -27.06 -8.95 -0.55
C THR A 13 -26.99 -9.64 0.82
N PRO A 14 -26.39 -9.01 1.85
CA PRO A 14 -26.36 -9.58 3.20
C PRO A 14 -27.75 -9.95 3.75
N GLU A 15 -28.75 -9.12 3.50
CA GLU A 15 -30.13 -9.30 3.97
C GLU A 15 -30.75 -10.57 3.38
N SER A 16 -30.34 -10.93 2.16
CA SER A 16 -30.83 -12.15 1.52
C SER A 16 -30.45 -13.42 2.28
N LEU A 17 -29.38 -13.40 3.08
CA LEU A 17 -28.86 -14.55 3.82
C LEU A 17 -29.26 -14.61 5.31
N GLU A 18 -30.07 -13.67 5.82
CA GLU A 18 -30.36 -13.59 7.26
C GLU A 18 -31.22 -14.74 7.79
N GLN A 19 -32.21 -15.19 7.00
CA GLN A 19 -33.22 -16.12 7.49
C GLN A 19 -32.79 -17.59 7.39
N HIS A 20 -32.25 -17.99 6.24
CA HIS A 20 -31.92 -19.38 5.94
C HIS A 20 -30.57 -19.51 5.20
N PRO A 21 -29.46 -19.01 5.80
CA PRO A 21 -28.17 -18.87 5.13
C PRO A 21 -27.69 -20.19 4.52
N THR A 22 -27.74 -21.29 5.29
CA THR A 22 -27.26 -22.60 4.82
C THR A 22 -28.05 -23.12 3.63
N GLN A 23 -29.38 -22.96 3.63
CA GLN A 23 -30.22 -23.43 2.52
C GLN A 23 -30.01 -22.57 1.28
N GLN A 24 -29.95 -21.25 1.44
CA GLN A 24 -29.77 -20.29 0.35
C GLN A 24 -28.38 -20.45 -0.28
N LEU A 25 -27.32 -20.57 0.53
CA LEU A 25 -25.97 -20.84 0.03
C LEU A 25 -25.89 -22.18 -0.69
N LYS A 26 -26.59 -23.21 -0.20
CA LYS A 26 -26.67 -24.51 -0.89
C LYS A 26 -27.36 -24.41 -2.24
N GLN A 27 -28.48 -23.68 -2.33
CA GLN A 27 -29.19 -23.44 -3.59
C GLN A 27 -28.33 -22.65 -4.57
N LEU A 28 -27.70 -21.56 -4.11
CA LEU A 28 -26.80 -20.74 -4.90
C LEU A 28 -25.61 -21.55 -5.44
N ARG A 29 -25.00 -22.38 -4.58
CA ARG A 29 -23.93 -23.31 -4.97
C ARG A 29 -24.38 -24.24 -6.11
N GLN A 30 -25.56 -24.84 -5.98
CA GLN A 30 -26.08 -25.75 -7.01
C GLN A 30 -26.34 -25.02 -8.33
N GLN A 31 -26.94 -23.83 -8.27
CA GLN A 31 -27.19 -23.01 -9.45
C GLN A 31 -25.89 -22.66 -10.18
N LEU A 32 -24.92 -22.07 -9.48
CA LEU A 32 -23.68 -21.61 -10.10
C LEU A 32 -22.83 -22.77 -10.62
N LEU A 33 -22.83 -23.92 -9.95
CA LEU A 33 -22.15 -25.12 -10.46
C LEU A 33 -22.82 -25.69 -11.72
N ALA A 34 -24.15 -25.62 -11.81
CA ALA A 34 -24.86 -26.01 -13.02
C ALA A 34 -24.55 -25.06 -14.20
N GLU A 35 -24.34 -23.77 -13.94
CA GLU A 35 -23.92 -22.81 -14.98
C GLU A 35 -22.57 -23.20 -15.61
N PHE A 36 -21.58 -23.64 -14.82
CA PHE A 36 -20.32 -24.18 -15.34
C PHE A 36 -20.54 -25.40 -16.26
N GLU A 37 -21.45 -26.29 -15.90
CA GLU A 37 -21.75 -27.50 -16.69
C GLU A 37 -22.50 -27.19 -17.98
N LEU A 38 -23.39 -26.18 -17.95
CA LEU A 38 -24.19 -25.77 -19.10
C LEU A 38 -23.38 -25.05 -20.17
N HIS A 39 -22.41 -24.23 -19.76
CA HIS A 39 -21.62 -23.43 -20.69
C HIS A 39 -20.38 -24.15 -21.24
N ASP A 40 -20.02 -25.32 -20.68
CA ASP A 40 -18.78 -26.05 -20.99
C ASP A 40 -17.54 -25.13 -20.94
N THR A 41 -17.57 -24.15 -20.03
CA THR A 41 -16.49 -23.17 -19.81
C THR A 41 -15.73 -23.48 -18.53
N ALA A 42 -14.43 -23.18 -18.53
CA ALA A 42 -13.59 -23.30 -17.34
C ALA A 42 -13.84 -22.18 -16.32
N THR A 43 -14.45 -21.08 -16.75
CA THR A 43 -14.71 -19.85 -15.98
C THR A 43 -16.13 -19.34 -16.20
N LEU A 44 -16.65 -18.60 -15.20
CA LEU A 44 -17.87 -17.81 -15.30
C LEU A 44 -17.53 -16.33 -15.10
N GLU A 45 -18.23 -15.45 -15.80
CA GLU A 45 -18.12 -14.00 -15.59
C GLU A 45 -19.08 -13.55 -14.47
N LEU A 46 -18.52 -13.16 -13.33
CA LEU A 46 -19.25 -12.71 -12.15
C LEU A 46 -18.76 -11.32 -11.74
N ALA A 47 -19.67 -10.34 -11.66
CA ALA A 47 -19.37 -8.94 -11.36
C ALA A 47 -18.23 -8.36 -12.23
N GLY A 48 -18.21 -8.71 -13.52
CA GLY A 48 -17.18 -8.28 -14.48
C GLY A 48 -15.81 -8.95 -14.28
N ARG A 49 -15.75 -10.07 -13.55
CA ARG A 49 -14.52 -10.85 -13.32
C ARG A 49 -14.71 -12.30 -13.76
N GLU A 50 -13.70 -12.85 -14.43
CA GLU A 50 -13.65 -14.29 -14.68
C GLU A 50 -13.27 -15.04 -13.40
N ILE A 51 -14.16 -15.92 -12.96
CA ILE A 51 -14.00 -16.76 -11.77
C ILE A 51 -14.04 -18.22 -12.21
N ASP A 52 -13.03 -18.99 -11.82
CA ASP A 52 -13.01 -20.44 -12.03
C ASP A 52 -13.80 -21.18 -10.93
N LYS A 53 -14.03 -22.48 -11.14
CA LYS A 53 -14.78 -23.31 -10.18
C LYS A 53 -14.15 -23.31 -8.79
N ALA A 54 -12.82 -23.27 -8.69
CA ALA A 54 -12.11 -23.25 -7.41
C ALA A 54 -12.33 -21.92 -6.66
N GLY A 55 -12.23 -20.79 -7.36
CA GLY A 55 -12.50 -19.45 -6.83
C GLY A 55 -13.95 -19.31 -6.37
N LEU A 56 -14.91 -19.83 -7.15
CA LEU A 56 -16.32 -19.85 -6.75
C LEU A 56 -16.51 -20.61 -5.44
N LEU A 57 -15.95 -21.82 -5.33
CA LEU A 57 -16.07 -22.64 -4.12
C LEU A 57 -15.42 -21.99 -2.90
N PHE A 58 -14.30 -21.28 -3.10
CA PHE A 58 -13.67 -20.49 -2.05
C PHE A 58 -14.62 -19.39 -1.54
N LEU A 59 -15.20 -18.58 -2.43
CA LEU A 59 -16.14 -17.52 -2.04
C LEU A 59 -17.37 -18.04 -1.30
N LEU A 60 -17.92 -19.18 -1.73
CA LEU A 60 -19.04 -19.82 -1.04
C LEU A 60 -18.64 -20.33 0.34
N THR A 61 -17.44 -20.91 0.48
CA THR A 61 -16.92 -21.37 1.78
C THR A 61 -16.74 -20.21 2.75
N GLU A 62 -16.22 -19.06 2.28
CA GLU A 62 -16.08 -17.86 3.12
C GLU A 62 -17.43 -17.35 3.65
N LEU A 63 -18.51 -17.49 2.88
CA LEU A 63 -19.87 -17.17 3.35
C LEU A 63 -20.46 -18.24 4.26
N GLU A 64 -20.06 -19.50 4.15
CA GLU A 64 -20.51 -20.54 5.08
C GLU A 64 -19.92 -20.34 6.48
N ASP A 65 -18.75 -19.73 6.60
CA ASP A 65 -18.14 -19.38 7.89
C ASP A 65 -18.94 -18.31 8.63
N GLU A 66 -19.64 -18.72 9.69
CA GLU A 66 -20.46 -17.84 10.53
C GLU A 66 -19.65 -16.75 11.25
N ALA A 67 -18.34 -16.95 11.46
CA ALA A 67 -17.49 -15.97 12.10
C ALA A 67 -17.03 -14.87 11.13
N HIS A 68 -16.81 -15.20 9.85
CA HIS A 68 -16.33 -14.24 8.85
C HIS A 68 -17.45 -13.59 8.03
N ARG A 69 -18.60 -14.26 7.85
CA ARG A 69 -19.74 -13.73 7.10
C ARG A 69 -20.17 -12.31 7.53
N PRO A 70 -20.28 -11.98 8.83
CA PRO A 70 -20.62 -10.63 9.25
C PRO A 70 -19.59 -9.58 8.79
N TYR A 71 -18.30 -9.91 8.80
CA TYR A 71 -17.25 -9.00 8.35
C TYR A 71 -17.35 -8.73 6.84
N HIS A 72 -17.63 -9.76 6.04
CA HIS A 72 -17.88 -9.59 4.61
C HIS A 72 -19.12 -8.72 4.36
N ALA A 73 -20.18 -8.87 5.16
CA ALA A 73 -21.38 -8.04 5.06
C ALA A 73 -21.06 -6.56 5.36
N THR A 74 -20.36 -6.29 6.47
CA THR A 74 -19.96 -4.92 6.82
C THR A 74 -19.05 -4.30 5.77
N ILE A 75 -18.09 -5.05 5.22
CA ILE A 75 -17.25 -4.54 4.12
C ILE A 75 -18.09 -4.27 2.87
N PHE A 76 -19.10 -5.09 2.59
CA PHE A 76 -19.97 -4.92 1.43
C PHE A 76 -20.77 -3.61 1.50
N GLU A 77 -21.25 -3.24 2.69
CA GLU A 77 -21.94 -1.96 2.95
C GLU A 77 -21.01 -0.75 2.81
N GLN A 78 -19.72 -0.92 3.09
CA GLN A 78 -18.70 0.13 3.00
C GLN A 78 -18.06 0.15 1.60
N GLU A 79 -18.80 0.67 0.61
CA GLU A 79 -18.41 0.61 -0.81
C GLU A 79 -16.98 1.10 -1.09
N SER A 80 -16.56 2.21 -0.47
CA SER A 80 -15.23 2.79 -0.69
C SER A 80 -14.12 1.88 -0.15
N LEU A 81 -14.32 1.25 1.01
CA LEU A 81 -13.40 0.25 1.54
C LEU A 81 -13.40 -1.00 0.66
N ARG A 82 -14.57 -1.51 0.27
CA ARG A 82 -14.68 -2.68 -0.62
C ARG A 82 -13.89 -2.47 -1.89
N LYS A 83 -14.12 -1.37 -2.61
CA LYS A 83 -13.41 -1.02 -3.84
C LYS A 83 -11.91 -0.84 -3.63
N PHE A 84 -11.51 -0.28 -2.49
CA PHE A 84 -10.10 -0.25 -2.13
C PHE A 84 -9.52 -1.66 -1.98
N LEU A 85 -10.13 -2.53 -1.17
CA LEU A 85 -9.63 -3.90 -0.94
C LEU A 85 -9.64 -4.75 -2.20
N GLU A 86 -10.67 -4.59 -3.03
CA GLU A 86 -10.88 -5.38 -4.24
C GLU A 86 -10.11 -4.88 -5.44
N ASP A 87 -9.84 -3.59 -5.59
CA ASP A 87 -9.25 -2.98 -6.80
C ASP A 87 -8.16 -1.94 -6.54
N GLY A 88 -8.05 -1.43 -5.31
CA GLY A 88 -7.12 -0.36 -4.96
C GLY A 88 -7.64 1.03 -5.25
N GLU A 89 -8.94 1.19 -5.48
CA GLU A 89 -9.53 2.52 -5.60
C GLU A 89 -9.31 3.32 -4.32
N LEU A 90 -8.86 4.57 -4.45
CA LEU A 90 -8.42 5.36 -3.30
C LEU A 90 -9.55 6.16 -2.65
N ALA A 91 -10.81 5.99 -3.08
CA ALA A 91 -11.94 6.81 -2.63
C ALA A 91 -12.11 6.82 -1.09
N CYS A 92 -11.75 5.74 -0.39
CA CYS A 92 -11.77 5.69 1.07
C CYS A 92 -10.78 6.64 1.76
N PHE A 93 -9.79 7.17 1.03
CA PHE A 93 -8.84 8.18 1.51
C PHE A 93 -9.28 9.61 1.17
N ASP A 94 -10.44 9.83 0.57
CA ASP A 94 -10.99 11.19 0.40
C ASP A 94 -11.78 11.64 1.63
N GLN A 95 -12.20 10.69 2.46
CA GLN A 95 -13.04 10.92 3.64
C GLN A 95 -12.38 10.24 4.85
N PRO A 96 -11.73 10.99 5.76
CA PRO A 96 -11.07 10.42 6.94
C PRO A 96 -11.95 9.48 7.75
N GLU A 97 -13.23 9.79 7.84
CA GLU A 97 -14.22 9.09 8.66
C GLU A 97 -14.58 7.72 8.07
N ALA A 98 -14.26 7.48 6.79
CA ALA A 98 -14.61 6.23 6.09
C ALA A 98 -13.94 5.00 6.71
N LEU A 99 -12.90 5.15 7.53
CA LEU A 99 -12.21 4.04 8.22
C LEU A 99 -12.43 4.02 9.74
N ASP A 100 -13.21 4.95 10.29
CA ASP A 100 -13.38 5.06 11.74
C ASP A 100 -14.11 3.87 12.36
N PHE A 101 -15.00 3.22 11.61
CA PHE A 101 -15.70 2.03 12.07
C PHE A 101 -14.74 0.86 12.37
N LEU A 102 -13.59 0.80 11.68
CA LEU A 102 -12.55 -0.20 11.97
C LEU A 102 -11.92 0.01 13.34
N GLN A 103 -11.93 1.24 13.89
CA GLN A 103 -11.45 1.49 15.24
C GLN A 103 -12.42 0.99 16.32
N GLN A 104 -13.70 0.87 15.97
CA GLN A 104 -14.77 0.46 16.87
C GLN A 104 -14.86 -1.07 17.00
N ASP A 105 -14.46 -1.80 15.95
CA ASP A 105 -14.44 -3.27 15.93
C ASP A 105 -13.02 -3.79 15.63
N ALA A 106 -12.32 -4.19 16.70
CA ALA A 106 -10.96 -4.72 16.61
C ALA A 106 -10.88 -6.07 15.87
N ALA A 107 -11.95 -6.88 15.89
CA ALA A 107 -11.98 -8.18 15.23
C ALA A 107 -12.13 -7.98 13.71
N LEU A 108 -13.02 -7.08 13.30
CA LEU A 108 -13.14 -6.65 11.91
C LEU A 108 -11.86 -5.98 11.41
N ALA A 109 -11.23 -5.11 12.20
CA ALA A 109 -9.95 -4.51 11.84
C ALA A 109 -8.86 -5.57 11.62
N ALA A 110 -8.80 -6.59 12.50
CA ALA A 110 -7.84 -7.68 12.35
C ALA A 110 -8.12 -8.52 11.09
N PHE A 111 -9.39 -8.71 10.74
CA PHE A 111 -9.82 -9.39 9.51
C PHE A 111 -9.43 -8.59 8.24
N VAL A 112 -9.66 -7.27 8.24
CA VAL A 112 -9.37 -6.39 7.10
C VAL A 112 -7.87 -6.15 6.92
N ALA A 113 -7.11 -6.06 8.01
CA ALA A 113 -5.70 -5.67 8.02
C ALA A 113 -4.80 -6.40 6.99
N PRO A 114 -4.79 -7.74 6.86
CA PRO A 114 -3.94 -8.42 5.86
C PRO A 114 -4.23 -7.99 4.42
N HIS A 115 -5.51 -7.80 4.09
CA HIS A 115 -5.94 -7.41 2.75
C HIS A 115 -5.64 -5.93 2.49
N PHE A 116 -5.95 -5.08 3.46
CA PHE A 116 -5.66 -3.66 3.41
C PHE A 116 -4.17 -3.39 3.28
N ALA A 117 -3.35 -4.00 4.14
CA ALA A 117 -1.92 -3.74 4.18
C ALA A 117 -1.22 -4.06 2.86
N ARG A 118 -1.61 -5.18 2.22
CA ARG A 118 -1.09 -5.56 0.91
C ARG A 118 -1.46 -4.53 -0.16
N GLN A 119 -2.72 -4.13 -0.22
CA GLN A 119 -3.18 -3.20 -1.24
C GLN A 119 -2.58 -1.81 -1.03
N TYR A 120 -2.58 -1.33 0.21
CA TYR A 120 -1.96 -0.07 0.60
C TYR A 120 -0.47 -0.05 0.24
N ASN A 121 0.28 -1.09 0.60
CA ASN A 121 1.70 -1.19 0.29
C ASN A 121 1.97 -1.12 -1.22
N THR A 122 1.13 -1.79 -2.02
CA THR A 122 1.22 -1.73 -3.48
C THR A 122 0.98 -0.30 -3.99
N GLN A 123 -0.10 0.36 -3.54
CA GLN A 123 -0.44 1.72 -3.97
C GLN A 123 0.63 2.73 -3.56
N LEU A 124 1.11 2.67 -2.31
CA LEU A 124 2.15 3.57 -1.83
C LEU A 124 3.47 3.34 -2.55
N TYR A 125 3.88 2.08 -2.75
CA TYR A 125 5.09 1.76 -3.52
C TYR A 125 5.04 2.37 -4.92
N HIS A 126 3.91 2.22 -5.63
CA HIS A 126 3.74 2.83 -6.95
C HIS A 126 3.75 4.35 -6.89
N ALA A 127 3.08 4.97 -5.91
CA ALA A 127 3.08 6.41 -5.74
C ALA A 127 4.49 6.95 -5.51
N VAL A 128 5.26 6.32 -4.62
CA VAL A 128 6.66 6.68 -4.33
C VAL A 128 7.54 6.47 -5.57
N LYS A 129 7.48 5.30 -6.20
CA LYS A 129 8.29 4.95 -7.38
C LYS A 129 8.08 5.91 -8.55
N HIS A 130 6.86 6.37 -8.74
CA HIS A 130 6.49 7.29 -9.82
C HIS A 130 6.41 8.75 -9.37
N GLN A 131 6.91 9.07 -8.15
CA GLN A 131 6.98 10.44 -7.61
C GLN A 131 5.64 11.18 -7.62
N LYS A 132 4.55 10.45 -7.39
CA LYS A 132 3.20 11.02 -7.33
C LYS A 132 2.94 11.61 -5.94
N ALA A 133 3.50 12.79 -5.66
CA ALA A 133 3.45 13.44 -4.35
C ALA A 133 2.02 13.60 -3.80
N GLU A 134 1.06 13.98 -4.64
CA GLU A 134 -0.35 14.09 -4.26
C GLU A 134 -0.92 12.76 -3.74
N LEU A 135 -0.59 11.64 -4.40
CA LEU A 135 -1.03 10.32 -3.95
C LEU A 135 -0.32 9.87 -2.68
N VAL A 136 0.97 10.17 -2.53
CA VAL A 136 1.70 9.89 -1.29
C VAL A 136 1.05 10.66 -0.14
N ASN A 137 0.86 11.97 -0.30
CA ASN A 137 0.19 12.81 0.70
C ASN A 137 -1.20 12.27 1.06
N ARG A 138 -2.01 11.92 0.05
CA ARG A 138 -3.34 11.34 0.26
C ARG A 138 -3.28 10.03 1.05
N LEU A 139 -2.36 9.12 0.72
CA LEU A 139 -2.23 7.84 1.41
C LEU A 139 -1.70 8.00 2.85
N THR A 140 -0.84 8.99 3.11
CA THR A 140 -0.17 9.19 4.41
C THR A 140 -0.87 10.19 5.32
N ALA A 141 -1.85 10.94 4.83
CA ALA A 141 -2.64 11.89 5.61
C ALA A 141 -3.44 11.23 6.76
N PHE A 142 -3.68 9.93 6.67
CA PHE A 142 -4.55 9.21 7.60
C PHE A 142 -3.77 8.33 8.56
N ARG A 143 -4.21 8.31 9.82
CA ARG A 143 -3.73 7.34 10.79
C ARG A 143 -4.41 6.00 10.52
N LEU A 144 -3.60 4.99 10.24
CA LEU A 144 -4.10 3.63 10.00
C LEU A 144 -4.66 3.00 11.30
N PRO A 145 -5.86 2.40 11.28
CA PRO A 145 -6.52 1.82 12.45
C PRO A 145 -6.01 0.39 12.77
N PHE A 146 -4.73 0.11 12.52
CA PHE A 146 -4.17 -1.24 12.67
C PHE A 146 -3.03 -1.30 13.68
N SER A 147 -2.73 -2.52 14.14
CA SER A 147 -1.57 -2.76 15.00
C SER A 147 -0.25 -2.42 14.29
N HIS A 148 0.79 -2.14 15.07
CA HIS A 148 2.13 -1.82 14.54
C HIS A 148 2.65 -2.85 13.53
N LYS A 149 2.33 -4.13 13.73
CA LYS A 149 2.72 -5.21 12.80
C LYS A 149 2.16 -4.99 11.40
N TRP A 150 0.87 -4.67 11.29
CA TRP A 150 0.21 -4.47 10.00
C TRP A 150 0.59 -3.13 9.38
N VAL A 151 0.75 -2.09 10.19
CA VAL A 151 1.26 -0.78 9.75
C VAL A 151 2.64 -0.92 9.11
N ALA A 152 3.54 -1.73 9.67
CA ALA A 152 4.84 -1.99 9.06
C ALA A 152 4.73 -2.64 7.67
N GLN A 153 3.76 -3.55 7.48
CA GLN A 153 3.52 -4.19 6.18
C GLN A 153 2.97 -3.20 5.14
N CYS A 154 2.16 -2.23 5.55
CA CYS A 154 1.67 -1.16 4.67
C CYS A 154 2.82 -0.35 4.03
N TYR A 155 3.97 -0.23 4.69
CA TYR A 155 5.08 0.62 4.25
C TYR A 155 6.25 -0.15 3.65
N GLN A 156 6.20 -1.48 3.65
CA GLN A 156 7.37 -2.34 3.47
C GLN A 156 8.07 -2.16 2.11
N ASP A 157 7.34 -2.14 1.00
CA ASP A 157 7.95 -2.10 -0.32
C ASP A 157 8.39 -0.70 -0.72
N ALA A 158 7.62 0.33 -0.33
CA ALA A 158 8.05 1.73 -0.46
C ALA A 158 9.35 1.98 0.32
N TYR A 159 9.46 1.47 1.54
CA TYR A 159 10.67 1.56 2.36
C TYR A 159 11.86 0.86 1.68
N ARG A 160 11.68 -0.40 1.27
CA ARG A 160 12.72 -1.19 0.58
C ARG A 160 13.19 -0.52 -0.69
N PHE A 161 12.26 0.04 -1.46
CA PHE A 161 12.56 0.77 -2.69
C PHE A 161 13.46 1.98 -2.43
N LEU A 162 13.11 2.86 -1.49
CA LEU A 162 13.90 4.05 -1.20
C LEU A 162 15.29 3.71 -0.66
N VAL A 163 15.39 2.68 0.20
CA VAL A 163 16.68 2.18 0.68
C VAL A 163 17.51 1.64 -0.49
N TYR A 164 16.89 0.90 -1.41
CA TYR A 164 17.56 0.35 -2.58
C TYR A 164 18.07 1.45 -3.53
N GLN A 165 17.26 2.47 -3.83
CA GLN A 165 17.68 3.59 -4.70
C GLN A 165 18.95 4.28 -4.18
N LEU A 166 19.06 4.47 -2.86
CA LEU A 166 20.25 5.08 -2.27
C LEU A 166 21.48 4.14 -2.26
N LYS A 167 21.25 2.83 -2.05
CA LYS A 167 22.34 1.84 -2.03
C LYS A 167 22.89 1.52 -3.42
N ASP A 168 22.04 1.53 -4.46
CA ASP A 168 22.44 1.32 -5.86
C ASP A 168 23.21 2.52 -6.44
N ALA A 169 23.03 3.71 -5.88
CA ALA A 169 23.78 4.89 -6.26
C ALA A 169 25.25 4.76 -5.82
N HIS A 170 26.09 4.25 -6.72
CA HIS A 170 27.52 4.00 -6.46
C HIS A 170 28.40 5.27 -6.45
N SER A 171 27.92 6.40 -6.96
CA SER A 171 28.63 7.69 -6.94
C SER A 171 27.90 8.73 -6.09
N MET A 172 28.65 9.71 -5.57
CA MET A 172 28.08 10.81 -4.77
C MET A 172 27.06 11.62 -5.59
N ASP A 173 27.39 11.95 -6.84
CA ASP A 173 26.49 12.69 -7.73
C ASP A 173 25.16 11.96 -7.95
N ARG A 174 25.21 10.63 -8.11
CA ARG A 174 24.01 9.82 -8.28
C ARG A 174 23.19 9.76 -7.00
N LYS A 175 23.82 9.76 -5.83
CA LYS A 175 23.12 9.84 -4.54
C LYS A 175 22.45 11.19 -4.35
N VAL A 176 23.15 12.28 -4.66
CA VAL A 176 22.59 13.64 -4.66
C VAL A 176 21.37 13.73 -5.60
N GLN A 177 21.48 13.19 -6.81
CA GLN A 177 20.37 13.13 -7.76
C GLN A 177 19.18 12.31 -7.24
N VAL A 178 19.43 11.15 -6.62
CA VAL A 178 18.37 10.34 -6.01
C VAL A 178 17.68 11.12 -4.89
N VAL A 179 18.45 11.82 -4.04
CA VAL A 179 17.89 12.61 -2.94
C VAL A 179 17.07 13.79 -3.45
N SER A 180 17.56 14.53 -4.45
CA SER A 180 16.78 15.62 -5.05
C SER A 180 15.48 15.12 -5.67
N THR A 181 15.53 13.96 -6.34
CA THR A 181 14.37 13.31 -6.98
C THR A 181 13.27 12.96 -5.98
N TYR A 182 13.63 12.48 -4.77
CA TYR A 182 12.66 12.00 -3.78
C TYR A 182 12.45 12.97 -2.60
N ARG A 183 13.01 14.18 -2.64
CA ARG A 183 12.97 15.16 -1.53
C ARG A 183 11.54 15.40 -1.04
N ASP A 184 10.65 15.79 -1.94
CA ASP A 184 9.26 16.14 -1.61
C ASP A 184 8.49 14.92 -1.10
N ILE A 185 8.74 13.75 -1.71
CA ILE A 185 8.13 12.48 -1.29
C ILE A 185 8.54 12.14 0.15
N LEU A 186 9.83 12.28 0.50
CA LEU A 186 10.34 11.96 1.83
C LEU A 186 9.74 12.83 2.93
N LEU A 187 9.38 14.08 2.62
CA LEU A 187 8.73 15.00 3.56
C LEU A 187 7.29 14.61 3.88
N LEU A 188 6.61 13.92 2.94
CA LEU A 188 5.22 13.47 3.09
C LEU A 188 5.10 12.10 3.79
N LEU A 189 6.21 11.37 3.91
CA LEU A 189 6.21 10.02 4.48
C LEU A 189 6.20 10.07 6.02
N PRO A 190 5.50 9.10 6.67
CA PRO A 190 5.35 9.08 8.11
C PRO A 190 6.67 8.84 8.85
N PRO A 191 6.72 9.02 10.19
CA PRO A 191 7.91 8.76 11.02
C PRO A 191 8.52 7.37 10.86
N TYR A 192 7.75 6.39 10.38
CA TYR A 192 8.26 5.08 9.99
C TYR A 192 9.46 5.14 9.02
N PHE A 193 9.57 6.22 8.23
CA PHE A 193 10.65 6.45 7.27
C PHE A 193 11.81 7.30 7.82
N ASP A 194 11.86 7.58 9.14
CA ASP A 194 12.95 8.38 9.74
C ASP A 194 14.34 7.80 9.44
N THR A 195 14.49 6.48 9.47
CA THR A 195 15.76 5.83 9.10
C THR A 195 16.15 6.16 7.67
N VAL A 196 15.20 6.15 6.73
CA VAL A 196 15.45 6.52 5.33
C VAL A 196 15.81 8.00 5.23
N ARG A 197 15.05 8.89 5.89
CA ARG A 197 15.36 10.33 5.93
C ARG A 197 16.76 10.61 6.46
N ASN A 198 17.15 9.93 7.54
CA ASN A 198 18.49 10.03 8.12
C ASN A 198 19.58 9.53 7.16
N MET A 199 19.30 8.46 6.39
CA MET A 199 20.22 8.00 5.35
C MET A 199 20.38 9.04 4.22
N TYR A 200 19.33 9.78 3.89
CA TYR A 200 19.33 10.77 2.81
C TYR A 200 19.91 12.14 3.22
N LYS A 201 19.86 12.48 4.51
CA LYS A 201 20.25 13.78 5.07
C LYS A 201 21.64 14.28 4.63
N PRO A 202 22.74 13.50 4.68
CA PRO A 202 24.06 14.00 4.27
C PRO A 202 24.11 14.42 2.80
N TYR A 203 23.32 13.77 1.95
CA TYR A 203 23.26 14.05 0.52
C TYR A 203 22.33 15.22 0.22
N GLN A 204 21.33 15.47 1.06
CA GLN A 204 20.50 16.66 0.97
C GLN A 204 21.32 17.91 1.28
N GLU A 205 22.12 17.89 2.34
CA GLU A 205 23.04 18.98 2.68
C GLU A 205 24.06 19.24 1.56
N ALA A 206 24.57 18.18 0.93
CA ALA A 206 25.43 18.28 -0.25
C ALA A 206 24.73 18.90 -1.46
N ALA A 207 23.46 18.53 -1.72
CA ALA A 207 22.66 19.07 -2.82
C ALA A 207 22.39 20.57 -2.64
N GLU A 208 21.93 20.96 -1.44
CA GLU A 208 21.64 22.36 -1.10
C GLU A 208 22.92 23.22 -1.20
N PHE A 209 24.08 22.68 -0.80
CA PHE A 209 25.36 23.35 -0.95
C PHE A 209 25.81 23.48 -2.42
N ALA A 210 25.55 22.47 -3.25
CA ALA A 210 25.83 22.53 -4.68
C ALA A 210 24.98 23.61 -5.39
N GLU A 211 23.68 23.67 -5.09
CA GLU A 211 22.76 24.71 -5.62
C GLU A 211 23.21 26.14 -5.24
N LEU A 212 23.67 26.34 -4.00
CA LEU A 212 24.19 27.63 -3.54
C LEU A 212 25.49 28.04 -4.26
N THR A 213 26.21 27.10 -4.85
CA THR A 213 27.54 27.30 -5.44
C THR A 213 27.55 27.27 -6.97
N GLU A 214 26.45 26.84 -7.62
CA GLU A 214 26.24 27.02 -9.06
C GLU A 214 26.15 28.50 -9.47
N GLY A 215 25.86 29.42 -8.54
CA GLY A 215 25.99 30.86 -8.74
C GLY A 215 27.42 31.41 -8.69
N VAL A 216 28.42 30.57 -8.36
CA VAL A 216 29.82 30.96 -8.22
C VAL A 216 30.58 30.55 -9.48
N SER A 217 30.98 31.54 -10.31
CA SER A 217 31.65 31.35 -11.61
C SER A 217 33.03 30.66 -11.54
N ASP A 218 33.60 30.47 -10.35
CA ASP A 218 34.97 30.02 -10.19
C ASP A 218 35.07 28.50 -9.95
N LYS A 219 35.59 27.80 -10.96
CA LYS A 219 35.81 26.34 -10.94
C LYS A 219 36.75 25.87 -9.84
N GLN A 220 37.66 26.72 -9.33
CA GLN A 220 38.53 26.35 -8.21
C GLN A 220 37.76 26.31 -6.88
N VAL A 221 36.84 27.25 -6.69
CA VAL A 221 35.98 27.33 -5.51
C VAL A 221 35.04 26.13 -5.48
N GLN A 222 34.44 25.76 -6.62
CA GLN A 222 33.62 24.55 -6.74
C GLN A 222 34.40 23.28 -6.38
N ARG A 223 35.66 23.14 -6.82
CA ARG A 223 36.50 21.98 -6.50
C ARG A 223 36.82 21.85 -5.01
N ILE A 224 37.14 22.95 -4.33
CA ILE A 224 37.45 22.94 -2.89
C ILE A 224 36.20 22.57 -2.09
N ILE A 225 35.06 23.07 -2.51
CA ILE A 225 33.73 22.79 -1.95
C ILE A 225 33.38 21.30 -2.05
N TRP A 226 33.54 20.70 -3.23
CA TRP A 226 33.29 19.27 -3.43
C TRP A 226 34.22 18.37 -2.61
N ILE A 227 35.49 18.76 -2.42
CA ILE A 227 36.43 18.06 -1.54
C ILE A 227 35.96 18.13 -0.08
N GLY A 228 35.51 19.29 0.39
CA GLY A 228 35.00 19.48 1.75
C GLY A 228 33.76 18.62 2.05
N VAL A 229 32.79 18.61 1.14
CA VAL A 229 31.58 17.79 1.25
C VAL A 229 31.92 16.30 1.20
N GLY A 230 32.83 15.89 0.32
CA GLY A 230 33.30 14.51 0.22
C GLY A 230 33.91 14.01 1.52
N ILE A 231 34.74 14.85 2.18
CA ILE A 231 35.37 14.56 3.47
C ILE A 231 34.33 14.48 4.60
N ALA A 232 33.39 15.43 4.65
CA ALA A 232 32.33 15.43 5.66
C ALA A 232 31.42 14.19 5.56
N ALA A 233 31.03 13.80 4.35
CA ALA A 233 30.21 12.62 4.11
C ALA A 233 30.95 11.31 4.43
N THR A 234 32.25 11.22 4.13
CA THR A 234 33.05 10.03 4.50
C THR A 234 33.26 9.92 6.00
N LEU A 235 33.46 11.04 6.69
CA LEU A 235 33.54 11.07 8.16
C LEU A 235 32.21 10.67 8.81
N ALA A 236 31.07 11.16 8.31
CA ALA A 236 29.76 10.78 8.81
C ALA A 236 29.48 9.26 8.64
N LEU A 237 29.88 8.68 7.51
CA LEU A 237 29.75 7.23 7.27
C LEU A 237 30.69 6.39 8.15
N LEU A 238 31.91 6.85 8.42
CA LEU A 238 32.85 6.19 9.33
C LEU A 238 32.36 6.18 10.77
N ILE A 239 31.80 7.30 11.24
CA ILE A 239 31.23 7.43 12.59
C ILE A 239 30.00 6.53 12.74
N TRP A 240 29.21 6.38 11.67
CA TRP A 240 28.02 5.53 11.70
C TRP A 240 28.34 4.03 11.61
N GLY A 241 29.43 3.64 10.95
CA GLY A 241 29.87 2.23 10.87
C GLY A 241 30.58 1.68 12.12
N LEU A 242 30.86 2.54 13.11
CA LEU A 242 31.53 2.18 14.37
C LEU A 242 30.57 2.02 15.56
N ASN A 243 29.27 2.31 15.37
CA ASN A 243 28.19 2.10 16.35
C ASN A 243 27.21 1.03 15.85
#